data_AF-A0A960UPW2-F1
#
_entry.id   AF-A0A960UPW2-F1
#
_cell.length_a   1.000
_cell.length_b   1.000
_cell.length_c   1.000
_cell.angle_alpha   90.00
_cell.angle_beta   90.00
_cell.angle_gamma   90.00
#
_symmetry.space_group_name_H-M   'P 1'
#
loop_
_entity.id
_entity.type
_entity.pdbx_description
1 polymer ?
#
loop_
_entity_poly.entity_id
_entity_poly.type
_entity_poly.pdbx_seq_one_letter_code
_entity_poly.pdbx_strand_id
1 'polypeptide(L)'
;MTESPTMVATIPFEPVRDILRTALDQLFHIEVTGMEAIPEKGGAILVCNHTDYLDAMIQGIYCSRRIHFLGKDELFRPDDQILEMLSMAPGWSHPVFSPVRLSVEALLRLYGLFHRSQLETWGGHPIKR
;
A
#
# COMPACT_ATOMS: atom_id res chain seq x y z
N MET A 1 -19.57 -1.69 10.06
CA MET A 1 -18.67 -2.76 9.59
C MET A 1 -19.25 -3.28 8.28
N THR A 2 -18.94 -2.60 7.19
CA THR A 2 -19.26 -3.09 5.83
C THR A 2 -18.22 -4.15 5.51
N GLU A 3 -18.61 -5.41 5.54
CA GLU A 3 -17.79 -6.48 4.98
C GLU A 3 -17.53 -6.13 3.52
N SER A 4 -16.25 -5.89 3.19
CA SER A 4 -15.83 -5.73 1.79
C SER A 4 -16.10 -7.09 1.11
N PRO A 5 -16.98 -7.16 0.10
CA PRO A 5 -17.50 -8.43 -0.43
C PRO A 5 -16.47 -9.23 -1.25
N THR A 6 -15.19 -8.86 -1.18
CA THR A 6 -14.11 -9.41 -1.98
C THR A 6 -12.91 -9.70 -1.09
N MET A 7 -13.08 -10.55 -0.07
CA MET A 7 -11.94 -10.99 0.74
C MET A 7 -11.06 -11.92 -0.12
N VAL A 8 -10.03 -11.34 -0.73
CA VAL A 8 -8.99 -12.07 -1.45
C VAL A 8 -7.94 -12.53 -0.43
N ALA A 9 -7.19 -13.59 -0.71
CA ALA A 9 -6.11 -14.03 0.15
C ALA A 9 -5.14 -12.86 0.44
N THR A 10 -4.81 -12.65 1.71
CA THR A 10 -3.91 -11.56 2.17
C THR A 10 -2.70 -12.07 2.90
N ILE A 11 -1.61 -11.33 2.77
CA ILE A 11 -0.35 -11.58 3.44
C ILE A 11 -0.42 -10.96 4.85
N PRO A 12 -0.01 -11.69 5.91
CA PRO A 12 0.08 -11.12 7.25
C PRO A 12 1.06 -9.94 7.31
N PHE A 13 0.72 -8.91 8.10
CA PHE A 13 1.55 -7.70 8.18
C PHE A 13 2.86 -7.94 8.94
N GLU A 14 2.84 -8.72 10.02
CA GLU A 14 3.97 -8.87 10.95
C GLU A 14 5.23 -9.43 10.27
N PRO A 15 5.19 -10.53 9.49
CA PRO A 15 6.38 -11.04 8.82
C PRO A 15 6.92 -10.06 7.77
N VAL A 16 6.04 -9.39 7.03
CA VAL A 16 6.42 -8.38 6.04
C VAL A 16 7.13 -7.21 6.72
N ARG A 17 6.57 -6.73 7.83
CA ARG A 17 7.15 -5.67 8.66
C ARG A 17 8.55 -6.04 9.13
N ASP A 18 8.76 -7.24 9.64
CA ASP A 18 10.03 -7.64 10.23
C ASP A 18 11.13 -7.83 9.16
N ILE A 19 10.75 -8.34 7.98
CA ILE A 19 11.64 -8.43 6.80
C ILE A 19 12.02 -7.02 6.32
N LEU A 20 11.04 -6.14 6.15
CA LEU A 20 11.30 -4.77 5.69
C LEU A 20 12.11 -3.97 6.70
N ARG A 21 11.84 -4.12 8.01
CA ARG A 21 12.66 -3.50 9.07
C ARG A 21 14.12 -3.91 8.95
N THR A 22 14.37 -5.21 8.82
CA THR A 22 15.73 -5.74 8.68
C THR A 22 16.42 -5.19 7.43
N ALA A 23 15.71 -5.12 6.30
CA ALA A 23 16.24 -4.54 5.08
C ALA A 23 16.55 -3.04 5.25
N LEU A 24 15.67 -2.28 5.89
CA LEU A 24 15.85 -0.85 6.12
C LEU A 24 17.01 -0.56 7.07
N ASP A 25 17.15 -1.31 8.17
CA ASP A 25 18.27 -1.17 9.11
C ASP A 25 19.63 -1.50 8.46
N GLN A 26 19.64 -2.33 7.40
CA GLN A 26 20.87 -2.63 6.64
C GLN A 26 21.18 -1.56 5.58
N LEU A 27 20.16 -0.93 5.01
CA LEU A 27 20.31 0.03 3.91
C LEU A 27 20.47 1.47 4.40
N PHE A 28 19.94 1.78 5.58
CA PHE A 28 19.86 3.13 6.14
C PHE A 28 20.32 3.16 7.60
N HIS A 29 20.79 4.31 8.05
CA HIS A 29 21.08 4.57 9.46
C HIS A 29 19.84 5.12 10.15
N ILE A 30 18.97 4.22 10.63
CA ILE A 30 17.69 4.60 11.23
C ILE A 30 17.83 4.71 12.75
N GLU A 31 17.51 5.89 13.28
CA GLU A 31 17.44 6.14 14.72
C GLU A 31 15.99 6.42 15.12
N VAL A 32 15.47 5.66 16.08
CA VAL A 32 14.11 5.80 16.59
C VAL A 32 14.17 6.19 18.07
N THR A 33 13.56 7.32 18.41
CA THR A 33 13.50 7.85 19.79
C THR A 33 12.06 8.23 20.15
N GLY A 34 11.75 8.33 21.44
CA GLY A 34 10.43 8.78 21.90
C GLY A 34 9.30 7.75 21.79
N MET A 35 9.62 6.47 21.64
CA MET A 35 8.63 5.39 21.49
C MET A 35 7.73 5.22 22.71
N GLU A 36 8.22 5.60 23.89
CA GLU A 36 7.50 5.64 25.15
C GLU A 36 6.35 6.65 25.18
N ALA A 37 6.35 7.63 24.27
CA ALA A 37 5.26 8.60 24.14
C ALA A 37 4.02 7.99 23.45
N ILE A 38 4.16 6.83 22.78
CA ILE A 38 3.04 6.15 22.13
C ILE A 38 2.19 5.48 23.22
N PRO A 39 0.90 5.84 23.38
CA PRO A 39 0.06 5.26 24.42
C PRO A 39 -0.07 3.75 24.23
N GLU A 40 -0.04 2.98 25.32
CA GLU A 40 -0.27 1.53 25.25
C GLU A 40 -1.73 1.18 24.89
N LYS A 41 -2.68 2.04 25.31
CA LYS A 41 -4.11 1.84 25.13
C LYS A 41 -4.80 3.12 24.68
N GLY A 42 -5.98 2.99 24.08
CA GLY A 42 -6.75 4.11 23.53
C GLY A 42 -6.30 4.53 22.13
N GLY A 43 -6.93 5.58 21.62
CA GLY A 43 -6.62 6.19 20.33
C GLY A 43 -5.53 7.25 20.44
N ALA A 44 -4.72 7.37 19.39
CA ALA A 44 -3.73 8.43 19.22
C ALA A 44 -3.65 8.80 17.73
N ILE A 45 -3.23 10.02 17.44
CA ILE A 45 -2.92 10.46 16.08
C ILE A 45 -1.41 10.67 16.01
N LEU A 46 -0.75 9.90 15.14
CA LEU A 46 0.65 10.13 14.81
C LEU A 46 0.70 11.17 13.69
N VAL A 47 1.40 12.28 13.94
CA VAL A 47 1.57 13.37 12.98
C VAL A 47 3.03 13.37 12.52
N CYS A 48 3.24 13.40 11.22
CA CYS A 48 4.56 13.36 10.60
C CYS A 48 4.72 14.57 9.66
N ASN A 49 5.92 15.13 9.64
CA ASN A 49 6.35 16.02 8.57
C ASN A 49 6.49 15.20 7.28
N HIS A 50 5.76 15.57 6.21
CA HIS A 50 5.80 14.79 4.97
C HIS A 50 6.94 15.27 4.07
N THR A 51 8.14 14.71 4.23
CA THR A 51 9.31 15.06 3.43
C THR A 51 9.54 14.11 2.27
N ASP A 52 9.23 12.82 2.45
CA ASP A 52 9.55 11.78 1.49
C ASP A 52 8.45 10.72 1.36
N TYR A 53 8.46 9.96 0.26
CA TYR A 53 7.48 8.89 0.06
C TYR A 53 7.65 7.73 1.05
N LEU A 54 8.81 7.61 1.70
CA LEU A 54 9.09 6.55 2.67
C LEU A 54 8.46 6.80 4.03
N ASP A 55 7.93 8.01 4.29
CA ASP A 55 7.42 8.41 5.61
C ASP A 55 6.38 7.42 6.15
N ALA A 56 5.40 7.04 5.32
CA ALA A 56 4.35 6.10 5.73
C ALA A 56 4.91 4.71 6.03
N MET A 57 5.90 4.27 5.24
CA MET A 57 6.54 2.97 5.41
C MET A 57 7.38 2.93 6.70
N ILE A 58 8.21 3.95 6.96
CA ILE A 58 9.00 4.05 8.18
C ILE A 58 8.08 4.08 9.41
N GLN A 59 7.03 4.92 9.39
CA GLN A 59 6.05 4.96 10.48
C GLN A 59 5.40 3.60 10.71
N GLY A 60 4.91 2.93 9.66
CA GLY A 60 4.24 1.64 9.76
C GLY A 60 5.18 0.53 10.25
N ILE A 61 6.46 0.60 9.91
CA ILE A 61 7.45 -0.42 10.28
C ILE A 61 7.95 -0.26 11.70
N TYR A 62 8.32 0.96 12.11
CA TYR A 62 9.02 1.20 13.38
C TYR A 62 8.08 1.52 14.55
N CYS A 63 6.83 1.92 14.28
CA CYS A 63 5.85 2.14 15.35
C CYS A 63 5.59 0.84 16.15
N SER A 64 5.44 0.98 17.47
CA SER A 64 5.19 -0.13 18.40
C SER A 64 3.78 -0.70 18.26
N ARG A 65 2.87 0.06 17.64
CA ARG A 65 1.48 -0.29 17.38
C ARG A 65 1.18 -0.21 15.89
N ARG A 66 0.26 -1.04 15.39
CA ARG A 66 -0.25 -0.92 14.01
C ARG A 66 -0.86 0.47 13.82
N ILE A 67 -0.44 1.15 12.75
CA ILE A 67 -0.96 2.46 12.34
C ILE A 67 -2.04 2.25 11.29
N HIS A 68 -3.16 2.95 11.45
CA HIS A 68 -4.18 3.04 10.42
C HIS A 68 -3.94 4.29 9.58
N PHE A 69 -3.64 4.09 8.29
CA PHE A 69 -3.31 5.18 7.38
C PHE A 69 -4.54 5.67 6.63
N LEU A 70 -4.63 6.99 6.50
CA LEU A 70 -5.58 7.65 5.63
C LEU A 70 -4.89 7.95 4.30
N GLY A 71 -5.19 7.15 3.28
CA GLY A 71 -4.59 7.27 1.95
C GLY A 71 -5.62 7.72 0.92
N LYS A 72 -5.19 8.41 -0.14
CA LYS A 72 -6.10 8.70 -1.26
C LYS A 72 -6.54 7.40 -1.93
N ASP A 73 -7.77 7.34 -2.46
CA ASP A 73 -8.31 6.11 -3.10
C ASP A 73 -7.44 5.62 -4.26
N GLU A 74 -6.74 6.50 -4.97
CA GLU A 74 -5.87 6.09 -6.09
C GLU A 74 -4.69 5.23 -5.62
N LEU A 75 -4.23 5.38 -4.37
CA LEU A 75 -3.17 4.54 -3.80
C LEU A 75 -3.61 3.09 -3.58
N PHE A 76 -4.92 2.86 -3.47
CA PHE A 76 -5.51 1.53 -3.34
C PHE A 76 -5.79 0.90 -4.71
N ARG A 77 -5.63 1.66 -5.81
CA ARG A 77 -5.95 1.23 -7.17
C ARG A 77 -4.78 1.50 -8.12
N PRO A 78 -3.59 0.91 -7.87
CA PRO A 78 -2.43 1.11 -8.72
C PRO A 78 -2.65 0.59 -10.15
N ASP A 79 -3.55 -0.37 -10.32
CA ASP A 79 -3.92 -0.93 -11.62
C ASP A 79 -4.49 0.12 -12.57
N ASP A 80 -5.32 1.06 -12.09
CA ASP A 80 -5.86 2.12 -12.92
C ASP A 80 -4.74 3.02 -13.48
N GLN A 81 -3.78 3.41 -12.64
CA GLN A 81 -2.64 4.24 -13.04
C GLN A 81 -1.72 3.51 -14.02
N ILE A 82 -1.45 2.22 -13.78
CA ILE A 82 -0.61 1.41 -14.67
C ILE A 82 -1.30 1.19 -16.01
N LEU A 83 -2.60 0.92 -16.01
CA LEU A 83 -3.37 0.74 -17.25
C LEU A 83 -3.43 2.03 -18.07
N GLU A 84 -3.60 3.19 -17.41
CA GLU A 84 -3.54 4.49 -18.06
C GLU A 84 -2.15 4.71 -18.70
N MET A 85 -1.07 4.48 -17.95
CA MET A 85 0.29 4.57 -18.46
C MET A 85 0.54 3.64 -19.66
N LEU A 86 0.07 2.39 -19.61
CA LEU A 86 0.19 1.44 -20.73
C LEU A 86 -0.62 1.89 -21.95
N SER A 87 -1.80 2.49 -21.73
CA SER A 87 -2.64 2.98 -22.83
C SER A 87 -1.97 4.09 -23.65
N MET A 88 -1.07 4.84 -23.01
CA MET A 88 -0.27 5.90 -23.64
C MET A 88 0.98 5.36 -24.36
N ALA A 89 1.33 4.08 -24.18
CA ALA A 89 2.51 3.50 -24.78
C ALA A 89 2.36 3.31 -26.30
N PRO A 90 3.39 3.64 -27.12
CA PRO A 90 3.34 3.47 -28.57
C PRO A 90 3.01 2.04 -28.98
N GLY A 91 2.03 1.87 -29.86
CA GLY A 91 1.65 0.56 -30.41
C GLY A 91 0.73 -0.29 -29.51
N TRP A 92 0.48 0.10 -28.26
CA TRP A 92 -0.42 -0.63 -27.36
C TRP A 92 -1.86 -0.73 -27.88
N SER A 93 -2.30 0.31 -28.59
CA SER A 93 -3.64 0.37 -29.20
C SER A 93 -3.75 -0.41 -30.52
N HIS A 94 -2.69 -1.07 -30.99
CA HIS A 94 -2.72 -1.78 -32.27
C HIS A 94 -3.55 -3.09 -32.17
N PRO A 95 -4.47 -3.36 -33.12
CA PRO A 95 -5.42 -4.49 -33.03
C PRO A 95 -4.78 -5.87 -32.85
N VAL A 96 -3.57 -6.07 -33.40
CA VAL A 96 -2.83 -7.34 -33.31
C VAL A 96 -2.51 -7.75 -31.87
N PHE A 97 -2.44 -6.78 -30.94
CA PHE A 97 -2.15 -7.03 -29.54
C PHE A 97 -3.41 -7.23 -28.69
N SER A 98 -4.61 -7.29 -29.29
CA SER A 98 -5.87 -7.36 -28.53
C SER A 98 -5.95 -8.53 -27.54
N PRO A 99 -5.54 -9.77 -27.87
CA PRO A 99 -5.54 -10.87 -26.89
C PRO A 99 -4.54 -10.65 -25.75
N VAL A 100 -3.36 -10.10 -26.07
CA VAL A 100 -2.33 -9.78 -25.08
C VAL A 100 -2.82 -8.68 -24.14
N ARG A 101 -3.45 -7.64 -24.68
CA ARG A 101 -4.02 -6.53 -23.92
C ARG A 101 -5.08 -7.02 -22.95
N LEU A 102 -5.99 -7.90 -23.38
CA LEU A 102 -7.01 -8.48 -22.51
C LEU A 102 -6.38 -9.24 -21.33
N SER A 103 -5.37 -10.07 -21.59
CA SER A 103 -4.68 -10.84 -20.56
C SER A 103 -3.93 -9.92 -19.57
N VAL A 104 -3.26 -8.88 -20.07
CA VAL A 104 -2.55 -7.91 -19.22
C VAL A 104 -3.54 -7.10 -18.38
N GLU A 105 -4.64 -6.66 -18.96
CA GLU A 105 -5.68 -5.94 -18.23
C GLU A 105 -6.28 -6.81 -17.13
N ALA A 106 -6.65 -8.06 -17.43
CA ALA A 106 -7.16 -8.99 -16.45
C ALA A 106 -6.16 -9.21 -15.29
N LEU A 107 -4.87 -9.37 -15.60
CA LEU A 107 -3.82 -9.55 -14.59
C LEU A 107 -3.66 -8.30 -13.71
N LEU A 108 -3.62 -7.10 -14.30
CA LEU A 108 -3.50 -5.85 -13.56
C LEU A 108 -4.72 -5.59 -12.68
N ARG A 109 -5.93 -5.90 -13.17
CA ARG A 109 -7.16 -5.81 -12.37
C ARG A 109 -7.14 -6.75 -11.17
N LEU A 110 -6.68 -7.99 -11.35
CA LEU A 110 -6.49 -8.93 -10.24
C LEU A 110 -5.45 -8.42 -9.23
N TYR A 111 -4.34 -7.86 -9.72
CA TYR A 111 -3.34 -7.22 -8.87
C TYR A 111 -3.93 -6.04 -8.09
N GLY A 112 -4.72 -5.16 -8.72
CA GLY A 112 -5.40 -4.04 -8.07
C GLY A 112 -6.34 -4.48 -6.95
N LEU A 113 -7.14 -5.55 -7.19
CA LEU A 113 -8.00 -6.15 -6.16
C LEU A 113 -7.19 -6.69 -4.98
N PHE A 114 -6.12 -7.43 -5.27
CA PHE A 114 -5.24 -7.98 -4.25
C PHE A 114 -4.57 -6.86 -3.42
N HIS A 115 -4.04 -5.84 -4.10
CA HIS A 115 -3.37 -4.69 -3.49
C HIS A 115 -4.30 -3.90 -2.58
N ARG A 116 -5.52 -3.57 -3.06
CA ARG A 116 -6.55 -2.95 -2.23
C ARG A 116 -6.84 -3.78 -0.98
N SER A 117 -7.09 -5.07 -1.17
CA SER A 117 -7.37 -6.00 -0.06
C SER A 117 -6.21 -6.07 0.94
N GLN A 118 -4.95 -6.04 0.48
CA GLN A 118 -3.79 -5.98 1.37
C GLN A 118 -3.79 -4.71 2.21
N LEU A 119 -3.90 -3.55 1.56
CA LEU A 119 -3.82 -2.27 2.25
C LEU A 119 -4.94 -2.08 3.25
N GLU A 120 -6.18 -2.46 2.91
CA GLU A 120 -7.32 -2.42 3.83
C GLU A 120 -7.09 -3.33 5.04
N THR A 121 -6.57 -4.54 4.81
CA THR A 121 -6.25 -5.51 5.88
C THR A 121 -5.12 -5.02 6.80
N TRP A 122 -4.16 -4.29 6.25
CA TRP A 122 -3.06 -3.68 7.01
C TRP A 122 -3.48 -2.37 7.71
N GLY A 123 -4.75 -1.97 7.62
CA GLY A 123 -5.30 -0.82 8.33
C GLY A 123 -5.37 0.46 7.49
N GLY A 124 -5.12 0.38 6.19
CA GLY A 124 -5.32 1.48 5.25
C GLY A 124 -6.80 1.77 5.02
N HIS A 125 -7.16 3.04 4.97
CA HIS A 125 -8.50 3.49 4.65
C HIS A 125 -8.48 4.45 3.45
N PRO A 126 -9.14 4.11 2.34
CA PRO A 126 -9.20 4.96 1.17
C PRO A 126 -10.08 6.18 1.42
N ILE A 127 -9.59 7.35 1.03
CA ILE A 127 -10.31 8.62 1.05
C ILE A 127 -10.52 9.06 -0.38
N LYS A 128 -11.79 9.27 -0.75
CA LYS A 128 -12.15 9.99 -1.98
C LYS A 128 -11.93 11.48 -1.72
N ARG A 129 -11.03 12.09 -2.47
CA ARG A 129 -10.76 13.52 -2.42
C ARG A 129 -11.29 14.21 -3.67
#